data_AF-A0A0A9GXT1-F1
#
_entry.id   AF-A0A0A9GXT1-F1
#
_cell.length_a   1.000
_cell.length_b   1.000
_cell.length_c   1.000
_cell.angle_alpha   90.00
_cell.angle_beta   90.00
_cell.angle_gamma   90.00
#
_symmetry.space_group_name_H-M   'P 1'
#
loop_
_entity.id
_entity.type
_entity.pdbx_description
1 polymer ?
#
loop_
_entity_poly.entity_id
_entity_poly.type
_entity_poly.pdbx_seq_one_letter_code
_entity_poly.pdbx_strand_id
1 'polypeptide(L)'
;MVHQYGIILLEILTGKLPFSEEDGSLEVWASRYFDGNMSLAELIDSSLSSFHEEPARALCEVARSCIDPDPEKRPQMAQVTARMKEITALGPEGVTPKVSPLWWAELEIMSSEAS
;
A
#
# COMPACT_ATOMS: atom_id res chain seq x y z
N MET A 1 -9.91 10.00 8.15
CA MET A 1 -9.98 8.55 7.87
C MET A 1 -9.42 8.20 6.50
N VAL A 2 -10.04 8.65 5.39
CA VAL A 2 -9.57 8.30 4.03
C VAL A 2 -8.12 8.72 3.78
N HIS A 3 -7.78 9.98 4.11
CA HIS A 3 -6.41 10.47 4.00
C HIS A 3 -5.39 9.61 4.76
N GLN A 4 -5.64 9.34 6.05
CA GLN A 4 -4.75 8.51 6.87
C GLN A 4 -4.62 7.08 6.33
N TYR A 5 -5.70 6.51 5.79
CA TYR A 5 -5.64 5.23 5.11
C TYR A 5 -4.72 5.29 3.88
N GLY A 6 -4.79 6.36 3.10
CA GLY A 6 -3.88 6.58 1.97
C GLY A 6 -2.41 6.62 2.37
N ILE A 7 -2.09 7.29 3.50
CA ILE A 7 -0.74 7.30 4.06
C ILE A 7 -0.30 5.89 4.47
N ILE A 8 -1.15 5.16 5.21
CA ILE A 8 -0.85 3.77 5.63
C ILE A 8 -0.63 2.86 4.42
N LEU A 9 -1.43 3.03 3.36
CA LEU A 9 -1.24 2.27 2.13
C LEU A 9 0.10 2.59 1.46
N LEU A 10 0.54 3.85 1.46
CA LEU A 10 1.87 4.22 0.99
C LEU A 10 2.98 3.62 1.87
N GLU A 11 2.84 3.62 3.20
CA GLU A 11 3.80 2.97 4.10
C GLU A 11 3.97 1.49 3.74
N ILE A 12 2.87 0.77 3.51
CA ILE A 12 2.88 -0.64 3.11
C ILE A 12 3.56 -0.84 1.75
N LEU A 13 3.25 0.01 0.77
CA LEU A 13 3.80 -0.12 -0.59
C LEU A 13 5.30 0.20 -0.64
N THR A 14 5.76 1.15 0.16
CA THR A 14 7.11 1.72 0.08
C THR A 14 8.07 1.17 1.12
N GLY A 15 7.55 0.53 2.19
CA GLY A 15 8.33 0.12 3.36
C GLY A 15 8.87 1.30 4.17
N LYS A 16 8.40 2.53 3.92
CA LYS A 16 8.89 3.76 4.58
C LYS A 16 7.93 4.24 5.67
N LEU A 17 8.50 4.92 6.65
CA LEU A 17 7.74 5.62 7.68
C LEU A 17 7.06 6.89 7.10
N PRO A 18 5.98 7.41 7.73
CA PRO A 18 5.27 8.59 7.24
C PRO A 18 6.13 9.85 7.16
N PHE A 19 7.20 9.88 7.94
CA PHE A 19 8.15 10.98 7.99
C PHE A 19 9.56 10.43 8.24
N SER A 20 10.53 10.91 7.48
CA SER A 20 11.97 10.70 7.72
C SER A 20 12.72 12.04 7.67
N GLU A 21 13.88 12.12 8.33
CA GLU A 21 14.70 13.34 8.29
C GLU A 21 15.31 13.59 6.90
N GLU A 22 15.50 12.54 6.10
CA GLU A 22 16.14 12.61 4.78
C GLU A 22 15.15 12.94 3.66
N ASP A 23 13.98 12.29 3.65
CA ASP A 23 12.97 12.43 2.58
C ASP A 23 11.82 13.38 2.95
N GLY A 24 11.73 13.80 4.22
CA GLY A 24 10.60 14.58 4.74
C GLY A 24 9.34 13.72 4.87
N SER A 25 8.18 14.30 4.55
CA SER A 25 6.91 13.56 4.59
C SER A 25 6.81 12.57 3.42
N LEU A 26 6.33 11.35 3.71
CA LEU A 26 6.13 10.30 2.72
C LEU A 26 5.24 10.73 1.56
N GLU A 27 4.25 11.57 1.83
CA GLU A 27 3.36 12.14 0.81
C GLU A 27 4.12 12.97 -0.24
N VAL A 28 5.00 13.88 0.20
CA VAL A 28 5.83 14.71 -0.69
C VAL A 28 6.84 13.85 -1.46
N TRP A 29 7.45 12.87 -0.80
CA TRP A 29 8.37 11.96 -1.49
C TRP A 29 7.65 11.13 -2.57
N ALA A 30 6.49 10.57 -2.25
CA ALA A 30 5.67 9.77 -3.17
C ALA A 30 5.05 10.61 -4.31
N SER A 31 4.88 11.93 -4.13
CA SER A 31 4.38 12.81 -5.20
C SER A 31 5.25 12.74 -6.45
N ARG A 32 6.56 12.52 -6.29
CA ARG A 32 7.50 12.34 -7.41
C ARG A 32 7.08 11.21 -8.34
N TYR A 33 6.53 10.11 -7.81
CA TYR A 33 6.00 9.02 -8.64
C TYR A 33 4.75 9.47 -9.40
N PHE A 34 3.82 10.15 -8.72
CA PHE A 34 2.59 10.65 -9.35
C PHE A 34 2.84 11.74 -10.40
N ASP A 35 3.93 12.48 -10.26
CA ASP A 35 4.39 13.49 -11.21
C ASP A 35 5.22 12.90 -12.37
N GLY A 36 5.48 11.58 -12.35
CA GLY A 36 6.28 10.88 -13.38
C GLY A 36 7.80 11.03 -13.24
N ASN A 37 8.27 11.56 -12.11
CA ASN A 37 9.68 11.80 -11.79
C ASN A 37 10.33 10.64 -11.01
N MET A 38 9.61 9.54 -10.81
CA MET A 38 10.06 8.33 -10.11
C MET A 38 9.34 7.13 -10.74
N SER A 39 10.06 6.04 -10.97
CA SER A 39 9.49 4.80 -11.48
C SER A 39 8.77 4.01 -10.38
N LEU A 40 7.90 3.07 -10.77
CA LEU A 40 7.22 2.19 -9.81
C LEU A 40 8.23 1.35 -8.99
N ALA A 41 9.32 0.90 -9.62
CA ALA A 41 10.36 0.12 -8.95
C ALA A 41 11.16 0.93 -7.90
N GLU A 42 11.29 2.24 -8.07
CA GLU A 42 11.90 3.12 -7.06
C GLU A 42 10.94 3.45 -5.91
N LEU A 43 9.63 3.44 -6.18
CA LEU A 43 8.60 3.70 -5.18
C LEU A 43 8.43 2.50 -4.24
N ILE A 44 8.32 1.29 -4.81
CA ILE A 44 8.01 0.07 -4.07
C ILE A 44 9.16 -0.33 -3.15
N ASP A 45 8.83 -0.90 -1.99
CA ASP A 45 9.77 -1.38 -0.98
C ASP A 45 10.90 -2.22 -1.62
N SER A 46 12.12 -1.72 -1.50
CA SER A 46 13.32 -2.33 -2.08
C SER A 46 13.74 -3.63 -1.39
N SER A 47 13.14 -3.97 -0.25
CA SER A 47 13.33 -5.27 0.40
C SER A 47 12.57 -6.41 -0.30
N LEU A 48 11.59 -6.08 -1.16
CA LEU A 48 10.87 -7.08 -1.94
C LEU A 48 11.75 -7.61 -3.08
N SER A 49 11.93 -8.93 -3.13
CA SER A 49 12.68 -9.60 -4.20
C SER A 49 12.00 -9.47 -5.57
N SER A 50 10.66 -9.40 -5.58
CA SER A 50 9.84 -9.16 -6.77
C SER A 50 8.43 -8.72 -6.38
N PHE A 51 7.71 -8.07 -7.30
CA PHE A 51 6.31 -7.69 -7.12
C PHE A 51 5.56 -7.68 -8.47
N HIS A 52 4.23 -7.77 -8.41
CA HIS A 52 3.39 -7.64 -9.60
C HIS A 52 3.12 -6.16 -9.90
N GLU A 53 3.58 -5.66 -11.05
CA GLU A 53 3.47 -4.25 -11.41
C GLU A 53 2.03 -3.74 -11.48
N GLU A 54 1.13 -4.49 -12.09
CA GLU A 54 -0.23 -4.01 -12.37
C GLU A 54 -1.05 -3.81 -11.08
N PRO A 55 -1.12 -4.78 -10.13
CA PRO A 55 -1.73 -4.54 -8.82
C PRO A 55 -1.03 -3.43 -8.03
N ALA A 56 0.30 -3.37 -8.05
CA ALA A 56 1.05 -2.33 -7.34
C ALA A 56 0.69 -0.93 -7.86
N ARG A 57 0.63 -0.75 -9.18
CA ARG A 57 0.20 0.51 -9.82
C ARG A 57 -1.23 0.87 -9.44
N ALA A 58 -2.14 -0.10 -9.45
CA ALA A 58 -3.53 0.14 -9.06
C ALA A 58 -3.67 0.52 -7.57
N LEU A 59 -2.88 -0.08 -6.68
CA LEU A 59 -2.81 0.31 -5.27
C LEU A 59 -2.25 1.72 -5.09
N CYS A 60 -1.23 2.10 -5.86
CA CYS A 60 -0.71 3.47 -5.87
C CYS A 60 -1.79 4.49 -6.27
N GLU A 61 -2.64 4.15 -7.25
CA GLU A 61 -3.77 5.01 -7.63
C GLU A 61 -4.83 5.13 -6.55
N VAL A 62 -5.11 4.05 -5.81
CA VAL A 62 -5.97 4.10 -4.62
C VAL A 62 -5.37 5.06 -3.58
N ALA A 63 -4.08 4.91 -3.26
CA ALA A 63 -3.38 5.77 -2.31
C ALA A 63 -3.44 7.24 -2.75
N ARG A 64 -3.10 7.54 -4.02
CA ARG A 64 -3.16 8.87 -4.64
C ARG A 64 -4.52 9.53 -4.45
N SER A 65 -5.60 8.80 -4.76
CA SER A 65 -6.96 9.33 -4.60
C SER A 65 -7.35 9.54 -3.14
N CYS A 66 -6.82 8.75 -2.21
CA CYS A 66 -7.11 8.91 -0.79
C CYS A 66 -6.43 10.13 -0.17
N ILE A 67 -5.24 10.49 -0.66
CA ILE A 67 -4.43 11.63 -0.18
C ILE A 67 -4.65 12.91 -1.01
N ASP A 68 -5.66 12.97 -1.88
CA ASP A 68 -5.93 14.18 -2.67
C ASP A 68 -5.97 15.43 -1.75
N PRO A 69 -5.27 16.53 -2.09
CA PRO A 69 -5.29 17.74 -1.27
C PRO A 69 -6.70 18.31 -1.07
N ASP A 70 -7.59 18.10 -2.04
CA ASP A 70 -9.00 18.48 -1.98
C ASP A 70 -9.82 17.37 -1.28
N PRO A 71 -10.35 17.61 -0.07
CA PRO A 71 -11.13 16.61 0.65
C PRO A 71 -12.37 16.11 -0.10
N GLU A 72 -12.96 16.93 -0.98
CA GLU A 72 -14.16 16.57 -1.74
C GLU A 72 -13.86 15.61 -2.90
N LYS A 73 -12.61 15.53 -3.35
CA LYS A 73 -12.17 14.58 -4.38
C LYS A 73 -11.81 13.21 -3.81
N ARG A 74 -11.62 13.13 -2.49
CA ARG A 74 -11.29 11.87 -1.82
C ARG A 74 -12.47 10.91 -1.90
N PRO A 75 -12.25 9.63 -2.23
CA PRO A 75 -13.32 8.64 -2.25
C PRO A 75 -13.87 8.38 -0.84
N GLN A 76 -15.11 7.93 -0.77
CA GLN A 76 -15.63 7.34 0.46
C GLN A 76 -14.96 5.99 0.74
N MET A 77 -14.85 5.62 2.02
CA MET A 77 -14.16 4.38 2.40
C MET A 77 -14.81 3.11 1.81
N ALA A 78 -16.11 3.13 1.55
CA ALA A 78 -16.81 2.07 0.83
C ALA A 78 -16.28 1.89 -0.61
N GLN A 79 -15.98 3.00 -1.31
CA GLN A 79 -15.40 2.98 -2.66
C GLN A 79 -13.94 2.51 -2.63
N VAL A 80 -13.17 2.95 -1.63
CA VAL A 80 -11.80 2.45 -1.41
C VAL A 80 -11.81 0.93 -1.22
N THR A 81 -12.67 0.43 -0.34
CA THR A 81 -12.79 -1.01 -0.06
C THR A 81 -13.21 -1.80 -1.31
N ALA A 82 -14.12 -1.26 -2.12
CA ALA A 82 -14.51 -1.88 -3.39
C ALA A 82 -13.32 -2.02 -4.35
N ARG A 83 -12.56 -0.93 -4.57
CA ARG A 83 -11.34 -0.96 -5.39
C ARG A 83 -10.30 -1.94 -4.86
N MET A 84 -10.07 -1.95 -3.54
CA MET A 84 -9.13 -2.89 -2.91
C MET A 84 -9.52 -4.35 -3.17
N LYS A 85 -10.81 -4.69 -3.09
CA LYS A 85 -11.30 -6.05 -3.39
C LYS A 85 -11.07 -6.43 -4.85
N GLU A 86 -11.31 -5.51 -5.78
CA GLU A 86 -11.09 -5.73 -7.21
C GLU A 86 -9.60 -5.95 -7.52
N ILE A 87 -8.72 -5.11 -6.96
CA ILE A 87 -7.27 -5.16 -7.23
C ILE A 87 -6.65 -6.42 -6.65
N THR A 88 -7.00 -6.76 -5.40
CA THR A 88 -6.41 -7.92 -4.71
C THR A 88 -7.01 -9.24 -5.17
N ALA A 89 -8.19 -9.21 -5.81
CA ALA A 89 -8.96 -10.38 -6.24
C ALA A 89 -9.11 -11.46 -5.15
N LEU A 90 -9.06 -11.06 -3.88
CA LEU A 90 -9.13 -11.97 -2.75
C LEU A 90 -10.56 -12.51 -2.64
N GLY A 91 -10.69 -13.84 -2.68
CA GLY A 91 -11.91 -14.51 -2.29
C GLY A 91 -12.24 -14.27 -0.80
N PRO A 92 -13.46 -14.58 -0.34
CA PRO A 92 -13.89 -14.34 1.04
C PRO A 92 -12.90 -14.86 2.10
N GLU A 93 -12.28 -16.00 1.85
CA GLU A 93 -11.28 -16.60 2.75
C GLU A 93 -9.95 -15.85 2.83
N GLY A 94 -9.58 -15.13 1.76
CA GLY A 94 -8.37 -14.31 1.70
C GLY A 94 -8.54 -12.96 2.43
N VAL A 95 -9.77 -12.51 2.66
CA VAL A 95 -10.07 -11.23 3.34
C VAL A 95 -10.49 -11.42 4.79
N THR A 96 -10.86 -12.63 5.21
CA THR A 96 -11.12 -12.93 6.62
C THR A 96 -9.81 -12.90 7.40
N PRO A 97 -9.64 -11.99 8.39
CA PRO A 97 -8.47 -12.02 9.26
C PRO A 97 -8.44 -13.40 9.94
N LYS A 98 -7.41 -14.19 9.65
CA LYS A 98 -7.20 -15.47 10.33
C LYS A 98 -6.67 -15.17 11.73
N VAL A 99 -7.57 -14.85 12.66
CA VAL A 99 -7.25 -14.50 14.06
C VAL A 99 -6.73 -15.69 14.88
N SER A 100 -6.28 -16.75 14.21
CA SER A 100 -5.75 -17.95 14.86
C SER A 100 -4.28 -17.75 15.20
N PRO A 101 -3.84 -18.13 16.42
CA PRO A 101 -2.42 -18.19 16.75
C PRO A 101 -1.58 -19.03 15.77
N LEU A 102 -2.20 -20.03 15.11
CA LEU A 102 -1.55 -20.84 14.08
C LEU A 102 -1.20 -20.04 12.82
N TRP A 103 -1.98 -19.03 12.45
CA TRP A 103 -1.69 -18.21 11.26
C TRP A 103 -0.45 -17.32 11.45
N TRP A 104 -0.27 -16.78 12.65
CA TRP A 104 0.96 -16.06 13.01
C TRP A 104 2.18 -16.97 12.99
N ALA A 105 2.04 -18.21 13.47
CA ALA A 105 3.09 -19.22 13.38
C ALA A 105 3.41 -19.59 11.91
N GLU A 106 2.41 -19.74 11.05
CA GLU A 106 2.60 -19.96 9.61
C GLU A 106 3.37 -18.80 8.95
N LEU A 107 3.02 -17.56 9.26
CA LEU A 107 3.73 -16.37 8.77
C LEU A 107 5.20 -16.32 9.20
N GLU A 108 5.48 -16.64 10.46
CA GLU A 108 6.86 -16.71 10.97
C GLU A 108 7.68 -17.78 10.24
N ILE A 109 7.09 -18.94 9.95
CA ILE A 109 7.72 -20.01 9.19
C ILE A 109 8.02 -19.54 7.76
N MET A 110 7.04 -18.96 7.07
CA MET A 110 7.21 -18.49 5.68
C MET A 110 8.27 -17.39 5.54
N SER A 111 8.39 -16.50 6.54
CA SER A 111 9.45 -15.48 6.59
C SER A 111 10.85 -16.10 6.69
N SER A 112 10.98 -17.19 7.46
CA SER A 112 12.25 -17.87 7.67
C SER A 112 12.73 -18.70 6.47
N GLU A 113 11.82 -19.17 5.61
CA GLU A 113 12.15 -19.98 4.42
C GLU A 113 12.54 -19.15 3.20
N ALA A 114 12.24 -17.85 3.20
CA ALA A 114 12.57 -16.93 2.10
C ALA A 114 13.96 -16.26 2.25
N SER A 115 14.74 -16.64 3.28
CA SER A 115 16.10 -16.13 3.56
C SER A 115 17.21 -17.07 3.06
#